data_AF-A0A8T5S0Y4-F1
#
_entry.id   AF-A0A8T5S0Y4-F1
#
_cell.length_a   1.000
_cell.length_b   1.000
_cell.length_c   1.000
_cell.angle_alpha   90.00
_cell.angle_beta   90.00
_cell.angle_gamma   90.00
#
_symmetry.space_group_name_H-M   'P 1'
#
loop_
_entity.id
_entity.type
_entity.pdbx_description
1 polymer ?
#
loop_
_entity_poly.entity_id
_entity_poly.type
_entity_poly.pdbx_seq_one_letter_code
_entity_poly.pdbx_strand_id
1 'polypeptide(L)'
;MPESIKSLKFVYDYAKSLFEKRKDNHFEESMRNPLFKREKTALNLFLHSISTLYGAMKKMTNPNASSKELSIRLDPESTAPLHEQLLDLFNKAIEIYIEVRTKYSEEDLKNTFKSPFGREMTYEDWFGFIIHHTIGHIYQAFRLQAIYLRHKV
;
A
#
# COMPACT_ATOMS: atom_id res chain seq x y z
N MET A 1 -6.75 -1.28 19.63
CA MET A 1 -6.46 -1.38 18.19
C MET A 1 -4.97 -1.66 18.02
N PRO A 2 -4.57 -2.72 17.32
CA PRO A 2 -3.17 -3.07 17.08
C PRO A 2 -2.32 -1.89 16.55
N GLU A 3 -1.06 -1.78 16.99
CA GLU A 3 -0.13 -0.70 16.56
C GLU A 3 0.14 -0.69 15.05
N SER A 4 0.10 -1.85 14.41
CA SER A 4 0.22 -1.97 12.96
C SER A 4 -0.91 -1.26 12.21
N ILE A 5 -2.14 -1.35 12.73
CA ILE A 5 -3.30 -0.66 12.16
C ILE A 5 -3.19 0.86 12.38
N LYS A 6 -2.77 1.28 13.58
CA LYS A 6 -2.53 2.71 13.87
C LYS A 6 -1.49 3.30 12.93
N SER A 7 -0.38 2.59 12.72
CA SER A 7 0.69 2.99 11.81
C SER A 7 0.21 3.14 10.37
N LEU A 8 -0.58 2.20 9.85
CA LEU A 8 -1.15 2.32 8.50
C LEU A 8 -2.11 3.50 8.37
N LYS A 9 -3.00 3.70 9.35
CA LYS A 9 -3.93 4.85 9.36
C LYS A 9 -3.19 6.18 9.40
N PHE A 10 -2.15 6.28 10.22
CA PHE A 10 -1.29 7.47 10.24
C PHE A 10 -0.68 7.75 8.86
N VAL A 11 -0.16 6.73 8.17
CA VAL A 11 0.41 6.89 6.82
C VAL A 11 -0.66 7.29 5.80
N TYR A 12 -1.89 6.76 5.93
CA TYR A 12 -3.02 7.18 5.12
C TYR A 12 -3.39 8.65 5.34
N ASP A 13 -3.51 9.10 6.58
CA ASP A 13 -3.82 10.49 6.91
C ASP A 13 -2.72 11.43 6.43
N TYR A 14 -1.46 11.01 6.53
CA TYR A 14 -0.33 11.73 5.97
C TYR A 14 -0.40 11.80 4.43
N ALA A 15 -0.71 10.69 3.75
CA ALA A 15 -0.90 10.65 2.31
C ALA A 15 -2.01 11.61 1.86
N LYS A 16 -3.15 11.57 2.55
CA LYS A 16 -4.30 12.43 2.28
C LYS A 16 -3.93 13.91 2.42
N SER A 17 -3.30 14.28 3.54
CA SER A 17 -2.83 15.65 3.78
C SER A 17 -1.83 16.12 2.72
N LEU A 18 -0.91 15.25 2.30
CA LEU A 18 0.07 15.54 1.26
C LEU A 18 -0.61 15.77 -0.11
N PHE A 19 -1.59 14.92 -0.45
CA PHE A 19 -2.30 14.97 -1.73
C PHE A 19 -3.23 16.17 -1.81
N GLU A 20 -3.93 16.51 -0.73
CA GLU A 20 -4.80 17.69 -0.66
C GLU A 20 -4.02 19.00 -0.82
N LYS A 21 -2.79 19.07 -0.31
CA LYS A 21 -1.90 20.24 -0.46
C LYS A 21 -1.27 20.34 -1.85
N ARG A 22 -1.35 19.28 -2.66
CA ARG A 22 -0.69 19.15 -3.96
C ARG A 22 -1.73 18.79 -5.03
N LYS A 23 -2.85 19.50 -5.10
CA LYS A 23 -3.85 19.30 -6.17
C LYS A 23 -3.49 20.00 -7.48
N ASP A 24 -2.23 20.41 -7.65
CA ASP A 24 -1.75 21.05 -8.86
C ASP A 24 -1.42 20.02 -9.94
N ASN A 25 -1.19 20.51 -11.17
CA ASN A 25 -0.83 19.68 -12.31
C ASN A 25 0.48 18.91 -12.10
N HIS A 26 1.33 19.34 -11.16
CA HIS A 26 2.63 18.74 -10.89
C HIS A 26 2.53 17.47 -10.02
N PHE A 27 1.43 17.28 -9.30
CA PHE A 27 1.21 16.02 -8.56
C PHE A 27 1.15 14.81 -9.49
N GLU A 28 0.32 14.88 -10.53
CA GLU A 28 0.14 13.76 -11.44
C GLU A 28 1.42 13.49 -12.23
N GLU A 29 2.09 14.55 -12.67
CA GLU A 29 3.38 14.47 -13.35
C GLU A 29 4.45 13.80 -12.47
N SER A 30 4.61 14.27 -11.23
CA SER A 30 5.60 13.73 -10.28
C SER A 30 5.32 12.30 -9.81
N MET A 31 4.07 11.85 -9.92
CA MET A 31 3.69 10.46 -9.65
C MET A 31 4.01 9.56 -10.85
N ARG A 32 3.69 10.01 -12.07
CA ARG A 32 3.76 9.19 -13.29
C ARG A 32 5.15 9.15 -13.94
N ASN A 33 5.94 10.20 -13.79
CA ASN A 33 7.23 10.29 -14.47
C ASN A 33 8.37 9.73 -13.60
N PRO A 34 9.32 8.99 -14.20
CA PRO A 34 10.48 8.50 -13.49
C PRO A 34 11.47 9.65 -13.24
N LEU A 35 12.11 9.65 -12.07
CA LEU A 35 13.15 10.62 -11.75
C LEU A 35 14.43 10.35 -12.55
N PHE A 36 14.84 9.07 -12.63
CA PHE A 36 16.00 8.62 -13.40
C PHE A 36 15.62 7.55 -14.43
N LYS A 37 16.40 7.44 -15.50
CA LYS A 37 16.17 6.45 -16.56
C LYS A 37 16.27 5.03 -15.97
N ARG A 38 15.24 4.20 -16.24
CA ARG A 38 15.08 2.80 -15.75
C ARG A 38 14.63 2.65 -14.30
N GLU A 39 14.31 3.73 -13.59
CA GLU A 39 13.72 3.62 -12.25
C GLU A 39 12.20 3.40 -12.26
N LYS A 40 11.69 2.81 -11.17
CA LYS A 40 10.26 2.79 -10.90
C LYS A 40 9.78 4.20 -10.57
N THR A 41 8.58 4.54 -11.05
CA THR A 41 7.92 5.81 -10.74
C THR A 41 7.36 5.78 -9.31
N ALA A 42 7.08 6.96 -8.75
CA ALA A 42 6.41 7.05 -7.45
C ALA A 42 5.04 6.35 -7.48
N LEU A 43 4.29 6.50 -8.58
CA LEU A 43 3.03 5.78 -8.80
C LEU A 43 3.22 4.26 -8.76
N ASN A 44 4.24 3.73 -9.44
CA ASN A 44 4.48 2.28 -9.47
C ASN A 44 4.82 1.73 -8.10
N LEU A 45 5.62 2.45 -7.30
CA LEU A 45 5.93 2.04 -5.93
C LEU A 45 4.70 2.09 -5.02
N PHE A 46 3.90 3.16 -5.12
CA PHE A 46 2.69 3.32 -4.34
C PHE A 46 1.69 2.20 -4.65
N LEU A 47 1.35 2.00 -5.93
CA LEU A 47 0.45 0.93 -6.35
C LEU A 47 0.98 -0.46 -5.99
N HIS A 48 2.28 -0.71 -6.19
CA HIS A 48 2.90 -1.98 -5.80
C HIS A 48 2.72 -2.28 -4.31
N SER A 49 2.91 -1.27 -3.46
CA SER A 49 2.81 -1.42 -2.00
C SER A 49 1.39 -1.78 -1.56
N ILE A 50 0.38 -1.00 -1.97
CA ILE A 50 -1.01 -1.22 -1.57
C ILE A 50 -1.58 -2.50 -2.20
N SER A 51 -1.19 -2.83 -3.44
CA SER A 51 -1.60 -4.08 -4.09
C SER A 51 -0.97 -5.30 -3.43
N THR A 52 0.28 -5.19 -2.97
CA THR A 52 0.94 -6.26 -2.22
C THR A 52 0.23 -6.48 -0.88
N LEU A 53 -0.08 -5.41 -0.14
CA LEU A 53 -0.86 -5.49 1.10
C LEU A 53 -2.21 -6.19 0.86
N TYR A 54 -2.99 -5.68 -0.10
CA TYR A 54 -4.32 -6.18 -0.40
C TYR A 54 -4.29 -7.66 -0.79
N GLY A 55 -3.46 -8.02 -1.77
CA GLY A 55 -3.34 -9.40 -2.25
C GLY A 55 -2.82 -10.35 -1.16
N ALA A 56 -1.87 -9.91 -0.34
CA ALA A 56 -1.35 -10.69 0.77
C ALA A 56 -2.45 -11.02 1.80
N MET A 57 -3.27 -10.03 2.17
CA MET A 57 -4.39 -10.23 3.10
C MET A 57 -5.50 -11.10 2.50
N LYS A 58 -5.87 -10.88 1.23
CA LYS A 58 -6.86 -11.71 0.53
C LYS A 58 -6.41 -13.17 0.46
N LYS A 59 -5.13 -13.45 0.19
CA LYS A 59 -4.58 -14.82 0.21
C LYS A 59 -4.66 -15.49 1.59
N MET A 60 -4.57 -14.73 2.68
CA MET A 60 -4.79 -15.30 4.01
C MET A 60 -6.24 -15.73 4.22
N THR A 61 -7.19 -14.95 3.70
CA THR A 61 -8.62 -15.28 3.81
C THR A 61 -9.07 -16.37 2.85
N ASN A 62 -8.49 -16.41 1.66
CA ASN A 62 -8.78 -17.39 0.61
C ASN A 62 -7.47 -17.77 -0.09
N PRO A 63 -6.81 -18.87 0.33
CA PRO A 63 -5.56 -19.33 -0.28
C PRO A 63 -5.67 -19.64 -1.78
N ASN A 64 -6.88 -19.93 -2.26
CA ASN A 64 -7.17 -20.28 -3.65
C ASN A 64 -7.67 -19.08 -4.48
N ALA A 65 -7.62 -17.85 -3.94
CA ALA A 65 -8.04 -16.65 -4.65
C ALA A 65 -7.27 -16.48 -5.96
N SER A 66 -8.02 -16.24 -7.04
CA SER A 66 -7.50 -15.99 -8.38
C SER A 66 -6.72 -14.67 -8.45
N SER A 67 -5.87 -14.52 -9.47
CA SER A 67 -5.13 -13.27 -9.70
C SER A 67 -6.04 -12.04 -9.78
N LYS A 68 -7.24 -12.19 -10.33
CA LYS A 68 -8.26 -11.12 -10.43
C LYS A 68 -8.74 -10.69 -9.04
N GLU A 69 -9.02 -11.63 -8.15
CA GLU A 69 -9.49 -11.37 -6.77
C GLU A 69 -8.41 -10.74 -5.88
N LEU A 70 -7.14 -10.98 -6.21
CA LEU A 70 -5.98 -10.45 -5.50
C LEU A 70 -5.54 -9.08 -6.00
N SER A 71 -6.09 -8.62 -7.13
CA SER A 71 -5.66 -7.38 -7.77
C SER A 71 -6.51 -6.19 -7.33
N ILE A 72 -5.85 -5.09 -6.98
CA ILE A 72 -6.42 -3.75 -6.99
C ILE A 72 -5.64 -2.91 -7.99
N ARG A 73 -6.33 -2.05 -8.73
CA ARG A 73 -5.76 -1.24 -9.81
C ARG A 73 -6.55 0.05 -9.97
N LEU A 74 -5.90 1.05 -10.55
CA LEU A 74 -6.59 2.26 -11.01
C LEU A 74 -7.67 1.86 -12.02
N ASP A 75 -8.78 2.59 -11.98
CA ASP A 75 -9.87 2.40 -12.91
C ASP A 75 -9.57 3.19 -14.19
N PRO A 76 -9.37 2.52 -15.34
CA PRO A 76 -9.03 3.20 -16.59
C PRO A 76 -10.16 4.09 -17.13
N GLU A 77 -11.40 3.86 -16.70
CA GLU A 77 -12.58 4.63 -17.12
C GLU A 77 -12.97 5.73 -16.12
N SER A 78 -12.27 5.80 -14.99
CA SER A 78 -12.58 6.77 -13.94
C SER A 78 -12.24 8.21 -14.35
N THR A 79 -13.19 9.11 -14.13
CA THR A 79 -13.01 10.56 -14.25
C THR A 79 -12.48 11.21 -12.98
N ALA A 80 -12.32 10.44 -11.90
CA ALA A 80 -11.81 10.96 -10.63
C ALA A 80 -10.32 11.30 -10.75
N PRO A 81 -9.85 12.41 -10.12
CA PRO A 81 -8.44 12.74 -10.05
C PRO A 81 -7.58 11.59 -9.51
N LEU A 82 -6.34 11.46 -10.02
CA LEU A 82 -5.43 10.39 -9.64
C LEU A 82 -5.27 10.26 -8.11
N HIS A 83 -5.16 11.39 -7.40
CA HIS A 83 -4.97 11.37 -5.95
C HIS A 83 -6.16 10.76 -5.19
N GLU A 84 -7.39 10.99 -5.65
CA GLU A 84 -8.60 10.40 -5.06
C GLU A 84 -8.61 8.89 -5.29
N GLN A 85 -8.34 8.45 -6.53
CA GLN A 85 -8.24 7.02 -6.84
C GLN A 85 -7.17 6.32 -5.98
N LEU A 86 -6.01 6.94 -5.77
CA LEU A 86 -4.95 6.38 -4.94
C LEU A 86 -5.36 6.25 -3.47
N LEU A 87 -6.07 7.26 -2.93
CA LEU A 87 -6.58 7.19 -1.55
C LEU A 87 -7.66 6.13 -1.41
N ASP A 88 -8.55 5.98 -2.39
CA ASP A 88 -9.58 4.93 -2.37
C ASP A 88 -8.96 3.53 -2.38
N LEU A 89 -7.97 3.31 -3.25
CA LEU A 89 -7.25 2.04 -3.30
C LEU A 89 -6.46 1.77 -2.00
N PHE A 90 -5.84 2.81 -1.42
CA PHE A 90 -5.13 2.66 -0.15
C PHE A 90 -6.09 2.34 0.99
N ASN A 91 -7.25 3.01 1.06
CA ASN A 91 -8.27 2.71 2.06
C ASN A 91 -8.79 1.28 1.93
N LYS A 92 -9.07 0.80 0.72
CA LYS A 92 -9.45 -0.61 0.48
C LYS A 92 -8.39 -1.61 0.97
N ALA A 93 -7.10 -1.30 0.76
CA ALA A 93 -6.00 -2.13 1.26
C ALA A 93 -5.90 -2.11 2.80
N ILE A 94 -6.21 -0.98 3.44
CA ILE A 94 -6.27 -0.86 4.91
C ILE A 94 -7.46 -1.64 5.46
N GLU A 95 -8.64 -1.54 4.86
CA GLU A 95 -9.85 -2.24 5.30
C GLU A 95 -9.65 -3.75 5.34
N ILE A 96 -9.09 -4.34 4.27
CA ILE A 96 -8.81 -5.79 4.26
C ILE A 96 -7.72 -6.17 5.27
N TYR A 97 -6.72 -5.30 5.50
CA TYR A 97 -5.72 -5.54 6.54
C TYR A 97 -6.34 -5.54 7.93
N ILE A 98 -7.22 -4.58 8.22
CA ILE A 98 -7.95 -4.52 9.49
C ILE A 98 -8.78 -5.79 9.66
N GLU A 99 -9.59 -6.14 8.66
CA GLU A 99 -10.44 -7.33 8.68
C GLU A 99 -9.65 -8.60 9.03
N VAL A 100 -8.45 -8.76 8.45
CA VAL A 100 -7.60 -9.93 8.69
C VAL A 100 -6.90 -9.84 10.04
N ARG A 101 -6.21 -8.72 10.34
CA ARG A 101 -5.39 -8.60 11.55
C ARG A 101 -6.23 -8.72 12.83
N THR A 102 -7.48 -8.28 12.83
CA THR A 102 -8.35 -8.35 14.01
C THR A 102 -8.88 -9.76 14.31
N LYS A 103 -8.68 -10.74 13.41
CA LYS A 103 -9.07 -12.15 13.64
C LYS A 103 -8.08 -12.89 14.56
N TYR A 104 -6.92 -12.32 14.84
CA TYR A 104 -5.83 -12.96 15.59
C TYR A 104 -5.61 -12.24 16.93
N SER A 105 -5.72 -12.98 18.03
CA SER A 105 -5.34 -12.50 19.37
C SER A 105 -3.82 -12.38 19.50
N GLU A 106 -3.32 -11.80 20.59
CA GLU A 106 -1.87 -11.69 20.83
C GLU A 106 -1.21 -13.08 21.03
N GLU A 107 -1.95 -14.06 21.56
CA GLU A 107 -1.50 -15.45 21.63
C GLU A 107 -1.43 -16.08 20.25
N ASP A 108 -2.44 -15.85 19.39
CA ASP A 108 -2.45 -16.37 18.02
C ASP A 108 -1.24 -15.88 17.21
N LEU A 109 -0.77 -14.65 17.48
CA LEU A 109 0.37 -14.07 16.78
C LEU A 109 1.65 -14.90 16.88
N LYS A 110 1.80 -15.69 17.95
CA LYS A 110 2.96 -16.53 18.20
C LYS A 110 2.90 -17.86 17.45
N ASN A 111 1.73 -18.23 16.89
CA ASN A 111 1.58 -19.44 16.10
C ASN A 111 2.27 -19.30 14.74
N THR A 112 2.86 -20.40 14.28
CA THR A 112 3.47 -20.50 12.95
C THR A 112 2.45 -20.91 11.91
N PHE A 113 2.65 -20.43 10.68
CA PHE A 113 1.84 -20.79 9.53
C PHE A 113 2.65 -20.65 8.24
N LYS A 114 2.16 -21.26 7.16
CA LYS A 114 2.72 -21.05 5.82
C LYS A 114 2.15 -19.77 5.23
N SER A 115 3.00 -18.73 5.13
CA SER A 115 2.63 -17.44 4.57
C SER A 115 2.14 -17.53 3.11
N PRO A 116 1.39 -16.52 2.62
CA PRO A 116 1.05 -16.36 1.21
C PRO A 116 2.22 -16.39 0.21
N PHE A 117 3.47 -16.22 0.68
CA PHE A 117 4.69 -16.35 -0.13
C PHE A 117 5.39 -17.70 0.06
N GLY A 118 4.75 -18.66 0.73
CA GLY A 118 5.20 -20.04 0.88
C GLY A 118 6.22 -20.29 1.99
N ARG A 119 6.63 -19.24 2.72
CA ARG A 119 7.57 -19.35 3.85
C ARG A 119 6.82 -19.62 5.15
N GLU A 120 7.34 -20.52 5.98
CA GLU A 120 6.88 -20.68 7.35
C GLU A 120 7.41 -19.55 8.23
N MET A 121 6.51 -18.92 9.00
CA MET A 121 6.83 -17.84 9.94
C MET A 121 5.68 -17.68 10.93
N THR A 122 5.88 -16.88 11.98
CA THR A 122 4.80 -16.52 12.89
C THR A 122 3.83 -15.53 12.24
N TYR A 123 2.59 -15.47 12.71
CA TYR A 123 1.66 -14.41 12.29
C TYR A 123 2.17 -13.02 12.65
N GLU A 124 2.89 -12.87 13.77
CA GLU A 124 3.57 -11.63 14.16
C GLU A 124 4.57 -11.19 13.09
N ASP A 125 5.51 -12.06 12.70
CA ASP A 125 6.51 -11.76 11.68
C ASP A 125 5.87 -11.43 10.34
N TRP A 126 4.81 -12.15 9.98
CA TRP A 126 4.08 -11.90 8.76
C TRP A 126 3.42 -10.52 8.74
N PHE A 127 2.66 -10.18 9.79
CA PHE A 127 2.01 -8.87 9.88
C PHE A 127 3.04 -7.75 10.02
N GLY A 128 4.15 -7.98 10.72
CA GLY A 128 5.27 -7.06 10.80
C GLY A 128 5.91 -6.81 9.43
N PHE A 129 6.17 -7.88 8.68
CA PHE A 129 6.74 -7.83 7.33
C PHE A 129 5.85 -7.04 6.36
N ILE A 130 4.57 -7.40 6.27
CA ILE A 130 3.68 -6.80 5.26
C ILE A 130 3.47 -5.30 5.52
N ILE A 131 3.45 -4.89 6.80
CA ILE A 131 3.31 -3.50 7.19
C ILE A 131 4.58 -2.71 6.92
N HIS A 132 5.75 -3.25 7.29
CA HIS A 132 7.03 -2.61 6.95
C HIS A 132 7.22 -2.46 5.45
N HIS A 133 6.89 -3.51 4.69
CA HIS A 133 6.93 -3.46 3.23
C HIS A 133 6.03 -2.35 2.68
N THR A 134 4.78 -2.30 3.12
CA THR A 134 3.79 -1.34 2.62
C THR A 134 4.22 0.09 2.95
N ILE A 135 4.46 0.38 4.23
CA ILE A 135 4.80 1.71 4.72
C ILE A 135 6.13 2.18 4.10
N GLY A 136 7.13 1.30 4.03
CA GLY A 136 8.44 1.62 3.46
C GLY A 136 8.36 2.06 2.00
N HIS A 137 7.61 1.33 1.16
CA HIS A 137 7.44 1.68 -0.25
C HIS A 137 6.57 2.92 -0.45
N ILE A 138 5.58 3.18 0.41
CA ILE A 138 4.79 4.42 0.39
C ILE A 138 5.68 5.63 0.69
N TYR A 139 6.50 5.57 1.74
CA TYR A 139 7.47 6.64 2.02
C TYR A 139 8.48 6.83 0.88
N GLN A 140 8.92 5.74 0.26
CA GLN A 140 9.78 5.82 -0.92
C GLN A 140 9.08 6.53 -2.09
N ALA A 141 7.80 6.24 -2.32
CA ALA A 141 7.00 6.94 -3.34
C ALA A 141 6.91 8.45 -3.04
N PHE A 142 6.60 8.83 -1.80
CA PHE A 142 6.57 10.25 -1.39
C PHE A 142 7.91 10.93 -1.56
N ARG A 143 9.01 10.23 -1.26
CA ARG A 143 10.35 10.75 -1.45
C ARG A 143 10.66 10.97 -2.93
N LEU A 144 10.35 10.01 -3.81
CA LEU A 144 10.56 10.18 -5.26
C LEU A 144 9.75 11.35 -5.80
N GLN A 145 8.49 11.47 -5.36
CA GLN A 145 7.64 12.60 -5.73
C GLN A 145 8.25 13.94 -5.30
N ALA A 146 8.70 14.05 -4.05
CA ALA A 146 9.30 15.27 -3.53
C ALA A 146 10.61 15.64 -4.26
N ILE A 147 11.42 14.66 -4.63
CA ILE A 147 12.65 14.90 -5.39
C ILE A 147 12.31 15.34 -6.82
N TYR A 148 11.33 14.70 -7.47
CA TYR A 148 10.87 15.13 -8.81
C TYR A 148 10.47 16.61 -8.81
N LEU A 149 9.61 17.01 -7.88
CA LEU A 149 9.12 18.38 -7.74
C LEU A 149 10.24 19.39 -7.47
N ARG A 150 11.35 18.97 -6.85
CA ARG A 150 12.51 19.85 -6.63
C ARG A 150 13.38 20.03 -7.87
N HIS A 151 13.43 19.03 -8.75
CA HIS A 151 14.40 18.98 -9.86
C HIS A 151 13.81 19.29 -11.23
N LYS A 152 12.50 19.17 -11.39
CA LYS A 152 11.82 19.22 -12.70
C LYS A 152 10.74 20.30 -12.80
N VAL A 153 10.34 20.88 -11.66
CA VAL A 153 9.46 22.04 -11.54
C VAL A 153 10.27 23.16 -10.92
#